data_AF-A0A2E2VHK0-F1
#
_entry.id   AF-A0A2E2VHK0-F1
#
_cell.length_a   1.000
_cell.length_b   1.000
_cell.length_c   1.000
_cell.angle_alpha   90.00
_cell.angle_beta   90.00
_cell.angle_gamma   90.00
#
_symmetry.space_group_name_H-M   'P 1'
#
loop_
_entity.id
_entity.type
_entity.pdbx_description
1 polymer ?
#
loop_
_entity_poly.entity_id
_entity_poly.type
_entity_poly.pdbx_seq_one_letter_code
_entity_poly.pdbx_strand_id
1 'polypeptide(L)'
;MEKLSIQDASYRLNLSQAAIRDCIRNGELKASREAGPEGRRWMVEIPEAGWVDSFRASLNNLSASITPWWWPTAEMSGSVHYVEDIGIEEIEPLYLCGLKGQNVWDAKNHTMEDRCPKCTDIAKERELPLWD
;
A
#
# COMPACT_ATOMS: atom_id res chain seq x y z
N MET A 1 -14.94 21.00 10.40
CA MET A 1 -13.53 20.70 10.08
C MET A 1 -12.69 21.13 11.26
N GLU A 2 -11.91 20.21 11.80
CA GLU A 2 -10.99 20.48 12.89
C GLU A 2 -9.72 21.16 12.34
N LYS A 3 -9.21 22.17 13.04
CA LYS A 3 -7.97 22.85 12.69
C LYS A 3 -6.93 22.60 13.78
N LEU A 4 -5.82 22.00 13.39
CA LEU A 4 -4.75 21.60 14.31
C LEU A 4 -3.46 22.36 14.01
N SER A 5 -2.59 22.47 15.00
CA SER A 5 -1.23 22.92 14.75
C SER A 5 -0.50 21.92 13.83
N ILE A 6 0.58 22.32 13.18
CA ILE A 6 1.40 21.39 12.38
C ILE A 6 1.89 20.20 13.24
N GLN A 7 2.17 20.44 14.51
CA GLN A 7 2.60 19.39 15.44
C GLN A 7 1.47 18.40 15.74
N ASP A 8 0.27 18.90 16.05
CA ASP A 8 -0.86 18.03 16.36
C ASP A 8 -1.36 17.28 15.11
N ALA A 9 -1.31 17.92 13.95
CA ALA A 9 -1.59 17.29 12.66
C ALA A 9 -0.59 16.17 12.34
N SER A 10 0.70 16.36 12.69
CA SER A 10 1.74 15.35 12.55
C SER A 10 1.41 14.09 13.35
N TYR A 11 0.97 14.23 14.60
CA TYR A 11 0.50 13.09 15.40
C TYR A 11 -0.77 12.47 14.83
N ARG A 12 -1.75 13.30 14.44
CA ARG A 12 -3.08 12.83 14.00
C ARG A 12 -3.03 12.04 12.69
N LEU A 13 -2.18 12.46 11.76
CA LEU A 13 -2.02 11.87 10.42
C LEU A 13 -0.86 10.88 10.34
N ASN A 14 -0.11 10.70 11.44
CA ASN A 14 1.08 9.88 11.52
C ASN A 14 2.09 10.22 10.40
N LEU A 15 2.40 11.51 10.26
CA LEU A 15 3.32 12.07 9.28
C LEU A 15 4.34 12.95 9.98
N SER A 16 5.56 13.06 9.45
CA SER A 16 6.52 14.03 9.99
C SER A 16 6.03 15.47 9.76
N GLN A 17 6.42 16.41 10.61
CA GLN A 17 6.08 17.82 10.38
C GLN A 17 6.64 18.38 9.06
N ALA A 18 7.71 17.78 8.52
CA ALA A 18 8.22 18.11 7.20
C ALA A 18 7.23 17.65 6.11
N ALA A 19 6.77 16.40 6.17
CA ALA A 19 5.77 15.85 5.27
C ALA A 19 4.45 16.65 5.30
N ILE A 20 3.99 17.08 6.48
CA ILE A 20 2.82 17.97 6.60
C ILE A 20 3.03 19.28 5.83
N ARG A 21 4.21 19.91 5.94
CA ARG A 21 4.52 21.15 5.21
C ARG A 21 4.58 20.92 3.70
N ASP A 22 5.06 19.76 3.26
CA ASP A 22 5.10 19.41 1.85
C ASP A 22 3.69 19.16 1.30
N CYS A 23 2.84 18.46 2.04
CA CYS A 23 1.41 18.28 1.69
C CYS A 23 0.69 19.64 1.54
N ILE A 24 0.98 20.60 2.42
CA ILE A 24 0.44 21.97 2.31
C ILE A 24 0.96 22.67 1.05
N ARG A 25 2.27 22.56 0.77
CA ARG A 25 2.90 23.18 -0.40
C ARG A 25 2.34 22.62 -1.71
N ASN A 26 2.04 21.32 -1.73
CA ASN A 26 1.47 20.60 -2.87
C ASN A 26 -0.05 20.81 -3.00
N GLY A 27 -0.69 21.49 -2.05
CA GLY A 27 -2.14 21.73 -2.05
C GLY A 27 -2.98 20.52 -1.59
N GLU A 28 -2.34 19.45 -1.10
CA GLU A 28 -3.00 18.25 -0.57
C GLU A 28 -3.66 18.50 0.78
N LEU A 29 -3.08 19.38 1.60
CA LEU A 29 -3.63 19.84 2.87
C LEU A 29 -3.89 21.35 2.83
N LYS A 30 -5.04 21.77 3.33
CA LYS A 30 -5.36 23.19 3.50
C LYS A 30 -4.77 23.69 4.82
N ALA A 31 -4.11 24.84 4.76
CA ALA A 31 -3.62 25.50 5.96
C ALA A 31 -3.84 27.01 5.88
N SER A 32 -4.05 27.63 7.04
CA SER A 32 -4.24 29.07 7.17
C SER A 32 -3.43 29.61 8.34
N ARG A 33 -3.06 30.90 8.28
CA ARG A 33 -2.42 31.57 9.41
C ARG A 33 -3.47 32.16 10.33
N GLU A 34 -3.43 31.78 11.60
CA GLU A 34 -4.35 32.27 12.63
C GLU A 34 -3.58 32.92 13.78
N ALA A 35 -4.25 33.83 14.49
CA ALA A 35 -3.68 34.43 15.69
C ALA A 35 -3.57 33.39 16.81
N GLY A 36 -2.40 33.30 17.41
CA GLY A 36 -2.09 32.47 18.56
C GLY A 36 -1.44 33.28 19.67
N PRO A 37 -1.17 32.66 20.82
CA PRO A 37 -0.68 33.34 22.02
C PRO A 37 0.68 34.06 21.81
N GLU A 38 1.53 33.57 20.91
CA GLU A 38 2.83 34.17 20.57
C GLU A 38 2.88 34.78 19.15
N GLY A 39 1.73 35.17 18.60
CA GLY A 39 1.62 35.73 17.25
C GLY A 39 0.95 34.79 16.25
N ARG A 40 1.25 34.92 14.95
CA ARG A 40 0.54 34.14 13.91
C ARG A 40 1.13 32.74 13.74
N ARG A 41 0.31 31.70 13.95
CA ARG A 41 0.68 30.29 13.76
C ARG A 41 -0.04 29.67 12.57
N TRP A 42 0.57 28.66 11.96
CA TRP A 42 -0.05 27.86 10.90
C TRP A 42 -0.99 26.82 11.51
N MET A 43 -2.23 26.83 11.04
CA MET A 43 -3.28 25.88 11.41
C MET A 43 -3.64 25.07 10.17
N VAL A 44 -3.60 23.75 10.29
CA VAL A 44 -3.89 22.77 9.24
C VAL A 44 -5.31 22.28 9.41
N GLU A 45 -6.10 22.33 8.35
CA GLU A 45 -7.44 21.73 8.32
C GLU A 45 -7.29 20.21 8.19
N ILE A 46 -7.78 19.48 9.19
CA ILE A 46 -7.70 18.03 9.21
C ILE A 46 -8.71 17.46 8.21
N PRO A 47 -8.25 16.63 7.26
CA PRO A 47 -9.11 16.01 6.26
C PRO A 47 -10.02 14.95 6.89
N GLU A 48 -11.00 14.49 6.13
CA GLU A 48 -11.94 13.46 6.56
C GLU A 48 -11.25 12.13 6.87
N ALA A 49 -11.94 11.27 7.64
CA ALA A 49 -11.44 9.96 7.98
C ALA A 49 -11.16 9.14 6.70
N GLY A 50 -9.97 8.54 6.61
CA GLY A 50 -9.53 7.77 5.45
C GLY A 50 -8.65 8.54 4.45
N TRP A 51 -8.38 9.82 4.70
CA TRP A 51 -7.38 10.54 3.91
C TRP A 51 -5.98 9.94 4.07
N VAL A 52 -5.26 9.82 2.95
CA VAL A 52 -3.89 9.37 2.85
C VAL A 52 -3.09 10.36 2.00
N ASP A 53 -1.84 10.60 2.36
CA ASP A 53 -0.93 11.46 1.59
C ASP A 53 -0.58 10.84 0.23
N SER A 54 -0.11 11.66 -0.70
CA SER A 54 0.22 11.23 -2.06
C SER A 54 1.25 10.10 -2.13
N PHE A 55 2.21 10.03 -1.20
CA PHE A 55 3.19 8.95 -1.16
C PHE A 55 2.53 7.63 -0.74
N ARG A 56 1.77 7.61 0.36
CA ARG A 56 1.00 6.43 0.77
C ARG A 56 -0.02 6.02 -0.27
N ALA A 57 -0.72 6.96 -0.90
CA ALA A 57 -1.63 6.69 -2.01
C ALA A 57 -0.90 6.04 -3.19
N SER A 58 0.31 6.52 -3.51
CA SER A 58 1.14 5.93 -4.58
C SER A 58 1.59 4.52 -4.24
N LEU A 59 1.94 4.23 -2.98
CA LEU A 59 2.26 2.88 -2.53
C LEU A 59 1.04 1.96 -2.58
N ASN A 60 -0.13 2.43 -2.14
CA ASN A 60 -1.37 1.66 -2.23
C ASN A 60 -1.72 1.36 -3.70
N ASN A 61 -1.61 2.36 -4.58
CA ASN A 61 -1.83 2.17 -6.03
C ASN A 61 -0.82 1.21 -6.63
N LEU A 62 0.46 1.29 -6.24
CA LEU A 62 1.49 0.36 -6.69
C LEU A 62 1.16 -1.06 -6.22
N SER A 63 0.80 -1.26 -4.95
CA SER A 63 0.40 -2.56 -4.43
C SER A 63 -0.86 -3.10 -5.10
N ALA A 64 -1.82 -2.24 -5.46
CA ALA A 64 -3.02 -2.63 -6.19
C ALA A 64 -2.72 -2.96 -7.66
N SER A 65 -1.68 -2.35 -8.25
CA SER A 65 -1.24 -2.62 -9.62
C SER A 65 -0.31 -3.82 -9.76
N ILE A 66 0.19 -4.36 -8.64
CA ILE A 66 1.05 -5.53 -8.61
C ILE A 66 0.16 -6.74 -8.34
N THR A 67 0.07 -7.62 -9.32
CA THR A 67 -0.62 -8.90 -9.16
C THR A 67 -0.03 -9.70 -7.99
N PRO A 68 -0.86 -10.31 -7.12
CA PRO A 68 -0.37 -11.25 -6.11
C PRO A 68 -0.03 -12.62 -6.70
N TRP A 69 -0.22 -12.81 -8.01
CA TRP A 69 0.03 -14.05 -8.72
C TRP A 69 1.42 -14.03 -9.34
N TRP A 70 2.26 -15.01 -9.00
CA TRP A 70 3.65 -15.09 -9.43
C TRP A 70 4.03 -16.53 -9.82
N TRP A 71 4.96 -16.64 -10.75
CA TRP A 71 5.62 -17.90 -11.06
C TRP A 71 6.65 -18.23 -9.98
N PRO A 72 6.71 -19.49 -9.51
CA PRO A 72 7.66 -19.92 -8.48
C PRO A 72 9.04 -20.28 -9.02
N THR A 73 9.20 -20.37 -10.35
CA THR A 73 10.46 -20.75 -11.01
C THR A 73 10.76 -19.83 -12.18
N ALA A 74 12.05 -19.71 -12.53
CA ALA A 74 12.52 -18.81 -13.59
C ALA A 74 12.06 -19.26 -14.99
N GLU A 75 11.77 -20.55 -15.15
CA GLU A 75 11.26 -21.13 -16.39
C GLU A 75 9.81 -20.72 -16.67
N MET A 76 9.12 -20.06 -15.73
CA MET A 76 7.72 -19.63 -15.84
C MET A 76 6.81 -20.77 -16.33
N SER A 77 7.03 -21.95 -15.77
CA SER A 77 6.39 -23.19 -16.19
C SER A 77 5.56 -23.79 -15.06
N GLY A 78 4.52 -24.54 -15.41
CA GLY A 78 3.60 -25.14 -14.45
C GLY A 78 2.42 -24.22 -14.15
N SER A 79 2.15 -23.96 -12.87
CA SER A 79 1.06 -23.08 -12.46
C SER A 79 1.58 -21.78 -11.84
N VAL A 80 0.76 -20.73 -11.93
CA VAL A 80 0.95 -19.47 -11.22
C VAL A 80 0.38 -19.59 -9.81
N HIS A 81 1.10 -19.06 -8.82
CA HIS A 81 0.75 -19.19 -7.42
C HIS A 81 0.53 -17.83 -6.76
N TYR A 82 -0.42 -17.78 -5.82
CA TYR A 82 -0.72 -16.58 -5.05
C TYR A 82 0.28 -16.44 -3.90
N VAL A 83 1.00 -15.32 -3.86
CA VAL A 83 2.00 -15.03 -2.81
C VAL A 83 1.30 -14.62 -1.52
N GLU A 84 1.58 -15.32 -0.44
CA GLU A 84 1.09 -15.02 0.91
C GLU A 84 2.04 -14.08 1.65
N ASP A 85 3.35 -14.34 1.55
CA ASP A 85 4.38 -13.57 2.24
C ASP A 85 5.69 -13.56 1.44
N ILE A 86 6.45 -12.46 1.55
CA ILE A 86 7.80 -12.31 1.02
C ILE A 86 8.69 -11.86 2.17
N GLY A 87 9.62 -12.72 2.59
CA GLY A 87 10.59 -12.40 3.62
C GLY A 87 11.39 -11.13 3.29
N ILE A 88 11.61 -10.29 4.30
CA ILE A 88 12.21 -8.95 4.16
C ILE A 88 13.70 -9.02 3.78
N GLU A 89 14.37 -10.14 4.06
CA GLU A 89 15.83 -10.25 3.92
C GLU A 89 16.32 -11.32 2.93
N GLU A 90 15.51 -12.33 2.59
CA GLU A 90 15.85 -13.38 1.63
C GLU A 90 14.55 -13.78 0.90
N ILE A 91 14.53 -13.69 -0.44
CA ILE A 91 13.31 -13.82 -1.27
C ILE A 91 12.87 -15.30 -1.33
N GLU A 92 12.46 -15.85 -0.20
CA GLU A 92 11.76 -17.13 -0.09
C GLU A 92 10.25 -16.85 -0.05
N PRO A 93 9.57 -16.66 -1.19
CA PRO A 93 8.13 -16.44 -1.18
C PRO A 93 7.42 -17.69 -0.65
N LEU A 94 6.52 -17.45 0.29
CA LEU A 94 5.53 -18.44 0.70
C LEU A 94 4.26 -18.22 -0.10
N TYR A 95 3.83 -19.25 -0.83
CA TYR A 95 2.57 -19.21 -1.57
C TYR A 95 1.42 -19.80 -0.75
N LEU A 96 0.18 -19.39 -1.00
CA LEU A 96 -1.01 -19.89 -0.28
C LEU A 96 -1.13 -21.43 -0.29
N CYS A 97 -0.65 -22.10 -1.35
CA CYS A 97 -0.68 -23.56 -1.41
C CYS A 97 0.35 -24.25 -0.50
N GLY A 98 1.24 -23.50 0.15
CA GLY A 98 2.37 -23.98 0.96
C GLY A 98 3.65 -24.21 0.16
N LEU A 99 3.66 -23.87 -1.14
CA LEU A 99 4.88 -23.90 -1.93
C LEU A 99 5.84 -22.83 -1.40
N LYS A 100 7.13 -23.17 -1.32
CA LYS A 100 8.21 -22.22 -1.07
C LYS A 100 8.96 -22.03 -2.37
N GLY A 101 9.02 -20.79 -2.86
CA GLY A 101 9.87 -20.43 -4.00
C GLY A 101 11.27 -20.04 -3.56
N GLN A 102 12.20 -19.98 -4.51
CA GLN A 102 13.52 -19.35 -4.32
C GLN A 102 13.53 -17.89 -4.76
N ASN A 103 12.51 -17.47 -5.51
CA ASN A 103 12.26 -16.12 -5.98
C ASN A 103 10.82 -16.02 -6.50
N VAL A 104 10.36 -14.81 -6.83
CA VAL A 104 9.10 -14.58 -7.56
C VAL A 104 9.39 -14.10 -8.97
N TRP A 105 8.64 -14.61 -9.95
CA TRP A 105 8.73 -14.15 -11.34
C TRP A 105 7.38 -13.66 -11.85
N ASP A 106 7.43 -12.53 -12.55
CA ASP A 106 6.27 -11.77 -13.01
C ASP A 106 5.31 -12.67 -13.81
N ALA A 107 4.06 -12.76 -13.39
CA ALA A 107 3.02 -13.51 -14.10
C ALA A 107 2.08 -12.58 -14.87
N LYS A 108 2.57 -11.57 -15.57
CA LYS A 108 1.69 -10.71 -16.38
C LYS A 108 0.97 -11.53 -17.46
N ASN A 109 -0.32 -11.25 -17.64
CA ASN A 109 -1.19 -11.87 -18.64
C ASN A 109 -1.47 -13.38 -18.46
N HIS A 110 -1.28 -13.93 -17.27
CA HIS A 110 -1.73 -15.28 -16.95
C HIS A 110 -3.26 -15.36 -16.97
N THR A 111 -3.81 -16.51 -17.36
CA THR A 111 -5.26 -16.76 -17.32
C THR A 111 -5.67 -17.55 -16.09
N MET A 112 -6.98 -17.75 -15.89
CA MET A 112 -7.47 -18.55 -14.77
C MET A 112 -7.02 -20.01 -14.85
N GLU A 113 -6.84 -20.54 -16.07
CA GLU A 113 -6.36 -21.90 -16.30
C GLU A 113 -4.89 -22.10 -15.89
N ASP A 114 -4.08 -21.03 -15.91
CA ASP A 114 -2.68 -21.08 -15.50
C ASP A 114 -2.52 -21.14 -13.97
N ARG A 115 -3.57 -20.86 -13.20
CA ARG A 115 -3.48 -20.69 -11.75
C ARG A 115 -3.53 -22.01 -11.00
N CYS A 116 -2.75 -22.08 -9.92
CA CYS A 116 -2.81 -23.17 -8.98
C CYS A 116 -4.24 -23.27 -8.38
N PRO A 117 -4.94 -24.42 -8.50
CA PRO A 117 -6.30 -24.57 -7.98
C PRO A 117 -6.38 -24.34 -6.47
N LYS A 118 -5.40 -24.88 -5.72
CA LYS A 118 -5.34 -24.71 -4.26
C LYS A 118 -5.18 -23.24 -3.85
N CYS A 119 -4.34 -22.47 -4.56
CA CYS A 119 -4.22 -21.03 -4.30
C CYS A 119 -5.53 -20.30 -4.60
N THR A 120 -6.22 -20.69 -5.68
CA THR A 120 -7.51 -20.11 -6.07
C THR A 120 -8.60 -20.37 -5.02
N ASP A 121 -8.67 -21.60 -4.50
CA ASP A 121 -9.66 -21.97 -3.48
C ASP A 121 -9.41 -21.22 -2.17
N ILE A 122 -8.16 -21.18 -1.69
CA ILE A 122 -7.79 -20.44 -0.48
C ILE A 122 -8.04 -18.95 -0.65
N ALA A 123 -7.71 -18.38 -1.82
CA ALA A 123 -7.96 -16.97 -2.09
C ALA A 123 -9.45 -16.65 -2.10
N LYS A 124 -10.32 -17.53 -2.62
CA LYS A 124 -11.78 -17.39 -2.54
C LYS A 124 -12.28 -17.48 -1.10
N GLU A 125 -11.82 -18.46 -0.33
CA GLU A 125 -12.19 -18.64 1.09
C GLU A 125 -11.81 -17.42 1.94
N ARG A 126 -10.69 -16.76 1.60
CA ARG A 126 -10.17 -15.57 2.29
C ARG A 126 -10.62 -14.25 1.67
N GLU A 127 -11.51 -14.27 0.68
CA GLU A 127 -12.01 -13.08 -0.03
C GLU A 127 -10.89 -12.20 -0.63
N LEU A 128 -9.80 -12.82 -1.08
CA LEU A 128 -8.64 -12.14 -1.66
C LEU A 128 -8.86 -11.80 -3.15
N PRO A 129 -8.23 -10.73 -3.67
CA PRO A 129 -8.34 -10.35 -5.08
C PRO A 129 -7.87 -11.47 -6.02
N LEU A 130 -8.76 -11.97 -6.88
CA LEU A 130 -8.43 -13.01 -7.85
C LEU A 130 -8.07 -12.42 -9.22
N TRP A 131 -8.13 -11.12 -9.44
CA TRP A 131 -7.90 -10.51 -10.75
C TRP A 131 -6.99 -9.31 -10.60
N ASP A 132 -6.26 -9.04 -11.67
CA ASP A 132 -5.42 -7.86 -11.85
C ASP A 132 -6.27 -6.71 -12.41
#